data_AF-A0A060VR24-F1
#
_entry.id   AF-A0A060VR24-F1
#
_cell.length_a   1.000
_cell.length_b   1.000
_cell.length_c   1.000
_cell.angle_alpha   90.00
_cell.angle_beta   90.00
_cell.angle_gamma   90.00
#
_symmetry.space_group_name_H-M   'P 1'
#
loop_
_entity.id
_entity.type
_entity.pdbx_description
1 polymer ?
#
loop_
_entity_poly.entity_id
_entity_poly.type
_entity_poly.pdbx_seq_one_letter_code
_entity_poly.pdbx_strand_id
1 'polypeptide(L)'
;MGPYSIKTYYWCEAQHPLTSSLPPSVSLLQKTHSSPVTCHATGFYPSGVMVFWQKDGPDHHEDVEYGETLPNKDGTFQKNTHQWSSGKATINVWFSSQLV
;
A
#
# COMPACT_ATOMS: atom_id res chain seq x y z
N MET A 1 1.90 -34.66 -12.70
CA MET A 1 1.45 -33.37 -13.27
C MET A 1 0.93 -32.51 -12.13
N GLY A 2 1.78 -31.73 -11.46
CA GLY A 2 1.35 -30.75 -10.47
C GLY A 2 1.42 -29.37 -11.11
N PRO A 3 0.31 -28.66 -11.35
CA PRO A 3 0.38 -27.43 -12.10
C PRO A 3 0.87 -26.32 -11.16
N TYR A 4 2.09 -25.84 -11.46
CA TYR A 4 2.54 -24.46 -11.32
C TYR A 4 2.20 -23.74 -10.00
N SER A 5 3.14 -23.76 -9.05
CA SER A 5 3.17 -22.73 -8.00
C SER A 5 3.38 -21.37 -8.67
N ILE A 6 2.31 -20.63 -8.89
CA ILE A 6 2.37 -19.21 -9.26
C ILE A 6 3.17 -18.52 -8.13
N LYS A 7 4.40 -18.10 -8.43
CA LYS A 7 5.20 -17.31 -7.48
C LYS A 7 4.58 -15.93 -7.36
N THR A 8 3.66 -15.77 -6.41
CA THR A 8 3.09 -14.47 -6.08
C THR A 8 4.06 -13.73 -5.17
N TYR A 9 4.57 -12.61 -5.64
CA TYR A 9 5.41 -11.71 -4.84
C TYR A 9 4.73 -10.36 -4.75
N TYR A 10 4.79 -9.75 -3.57
CA TYR A 10 4.16 -8.48 -3.26
C TYR A 10 5.26 -7.55 -2.72
N TRP A 11 5.19 -6.27 -3.06
CA TRP A 11 6.09 -5.27 -2.51
C TRP A 11 5.33 -3.98 -2.26
N CYS A 12 5.59 -3.37 -1.10
CA CYS A 12 5.07 -2.05 -0.76
C CYS A 12 6.23 -1.07 -0.65
N GLU A 13 6.14 0.02 -1.40
CA GLU A 13 7.16 1.05 -1.46
C GLU A 13 6.55 2.43 -1.22
N ALA A 14 7.31 3.26 -0.52
CA ALA A 14 7.00 4.66 -0.27
C ALA A 14 7.88 5.54 -1.15
N GLN A 15 7.27 6.49 -1.86
CA GLN A 15 8.05 7.49 -2.58
C GLN A 15 8.66 8.51 -1.60
N HIS A 16 9.81 9.08 -1.99
CA HIS A 16 10.47 10.12 -1.19
C HIS A 16 9.56 11.32 -0.95
N PRO A 17 9.61 11.90 0.25
CA PRO A 17 8.77 13.03 0.62
C PRO A 17 9.27 14.31 -0.05
N LEU A 18 8.35 15.27 -0.23
CA LEU A 18 8.72 16.66 -0.50
C LEU A 18 9.49 17.22 0.71
N THR A 19 10.27 18.28 0.52
CA THR A 19 11.21 18.82 1.52
C THR A 19 10.60 19.16 2.89
N SER A 20 9.26 19.27 3.00
CA SER A 20 8.51 19.57 4.22
C SER A 20 7.68 18.40 4.77
N SER A 21 7.86 17.17 4.28
CA SER A 21 7.04 16.01 4.63
C SER A 21 7.86 14.89 5.29
N LEU A 22 7.24 14.16 6.22
CA LEU A 22 7.82 12.95 6.80
C LEU A 22 7.40 11.73 5.95
N PRO A 23 8.34 10.89 5.49
CA PRO A 23 8.05 9.73 4.65
C PRO A 23 7.26 8.66 5.41
N PRO A 24 6.30 7.95 4.78
CA PRO A 24 5.72 6.78 5.39
C PRO A 24 6.74 5.65 5.48
N SER A 25 6.79 5.01 6.64
CA SER A 25 7.34 3.67 6.77
C SER A 25 6.29 2.67 6.31
N VAL A 26 6.65 1.80 5.37
CA VAL A 26 5.75 0.80 4.78
C VAL A 26 6.14 -0.60 5.20
N SER A 27 5.14 -1.43 5.47
CA SER A 27 5.33 -2.85 5.77
C SER A 27 4.24 -3.68 5.09
N LEU A 28 4.63 -4.87 4.66
CA LEU A 28 3.74 -5.84 4.05
C LEU A 28 3.34 -6.88 5.09
N LEU A 29 2.05 -7.02 5.34
CA LEU A 29 1.48 -7.94 6.33
C LEU A 29 0.55 -8.92 5.62
N GLN A 30 0.84 -10.22 5.76
CA GLN A 30 -0.04 -11.29 5.28
C GLN A 30 -0.25 -12.29 6.42
N LYS A 31 -1.49 -12.44 6.87
CA LYS A 31 -1.81 -13.32 8.01
C LYS A 31 -1.73 -14.81 7.65
N THR A 32 -2.23 -15.19 6.47
CA THR A 32 -2.19 -16.55 5.93
C THR A 32 -2.06 -16.51 4.41
N HIS A 33 -1.68 -17.63 3.78
CA HIS A 33 -1.60 -17.74 2.32
C HIS A 33 -2.92 -17.43 1.59
N SER A 34 -4.06 -17.60 2.28
CA SER A 34 -5.40 -17.32 1.75
C SER A 34 -5.97 -15.98 2.24
N SER A 35 -5.23 -15.25 3.09
CA SER A 35 -5.62 -13.92 3.57
C SER A 35 -5.14 -12.83 2.62
N PRO A 36 -5.83 -11.68 2.59
CA PRO A 36 -5.42 -10.57 1.75
C PRO A 36 -4.09 -10.03 2.25
N VAL A 37 -3.32 -9.49 1.32
CA VAL A 37 -2.10 -8.78 1.64
C VAL A 37 -2.45 -7.38 2.07
N THR A 38 -1.89 -6.97 3.21
CA THR A 38 -2.08 -5.64 3.76
C THR A 38 -0.79 -4.85 3.56
N CYS A 39 -0.84 -3.70 2.89
CA CYS A 39 0.21 -2.71 3.09
C CYS A 39 -0.20 -1.74 4.19
N HIS A 40 0.66 -1.65 5.20
CA HIS A 40 0.55 -0.70 6.30
C HIS A 40 1.60 0.40 6.10
N ALA A 41 1.11 1.62 5.86
CA ALA A 41 1.92 2.83 5.83
C ALA A 41 1.71 3.60 7.14
N THR A 42 2.77 4.03 7.81
CA THR A 42 2.69 4.77 9.08
C THR A 42 3.84 5.75 9.24
N GLY A 43 3.73 6.71 10.15
CA GLY A 43 4.79 7.69 10.44
C GLY A 43 4.87 8.84 9.43
N PHE A 44 3.87 8.99 8.55
CA PHE A 44 3.86 10.04 7.54
C PHE A 44 3.16 11.33 8.02
N TYR A 45 3.58 12.45 7.45
CA TYR A 45 2.96 13.76 7.65
C TYR A 45 3.16 14.63 6.40
N PRO A 46 2.15 15.40 5.93
CA PRO A 46 0.78 15.53 6.48
C PRO A 46 -0.10 14.30 6.19
N SER A 47 -1.39 14.32 6.57
CA SER A 47 -2.33 13.20 6.38
C SER A 47 -2.61 12.83 4.92
N GLY A 48 -2.25 13.70 3.97
CA GLY A 48 -2.50 13.52 2.54
C GLY A 48 -1.59 12.47 1.90
N VAL A 49 -2.01 11.21 1.94
CA VAL A 49 -1.35 10.10 1.24
C VAL A 49 -2.30 9.39 0.29
N MET A 50 -1.80 9.08 -0.90
CA MET A 50 -2.48 8.24 -1.88
C MET A 50 -1.74 6.90 -1.97
N VAL A 51 -2.50 5.82 -1.98
CA VAL A 51 -1.98 4.46 -2.10
C VAL A 51 -2.56 3.87 -3.37
N PHE A 52 -1.73 3.26 -4.19
CA PHE A 52 -2.16 2.66 -5.45
C PHE A 52 -1.61 1.25 -5.56
N TRP A 53 -2.45 0.36 -6.04
CA TRP A 53 -2.10 -1.02 -6.32
C TRP A 53 -1.98 -1.18 -7.83
N GLN A 54 -0.82 -1.60 -8.30
CA GLN A 54 -0.58 -1.90 -9.71
C GLN A 54 -0.23 -3.38 -9.83
N LYS A 55 -1.05 -4.13 -10.56
CA LYS A 55 -0.70 -5.48 -11.00
C LYS A 55 0.14 -5.34 -12.27
N ASP A 56 1.14 -6.22 -12.50
CA ASP A 56 1.83 -6.26 -13.80
C ASP A 56 0.82 -6.66 -14.90
N GLY A 57 0.27 -5.69 -15.63
CA GLY A 57 -0.72 -5.88 -16.70
C GLY A 57 -1.80 -4.77 -16.72
N PRO A 58 -2.63 -4.69 -17.78
CA PRO A 58 -3.67 -3.66 -17.88
C PRO A 58 -4.68 -3.80 -16.74
N ASP A 59 -4.85 -2.68 -16.03
CA ASP A 59 -5.72 -2.36 -14.90
C ASP A 59 -6.70 -3.45 -14.44
N HIS A 60 -6.52 -3.90 -13.20
CA HIS A 60 -7.63 -4.42 -12.42
C HIS A 60 -7.78 -3.56 -11.16
N HIS A 61 -8.81 -2.73 -11.16
CA HIS A 61 -9.23 -1.89 -10.04
C HIS A 61 -10.13 -2.62 -9.02
N GLU A 62 -10.34 -3.94 -9.17
CA GLU A 62 -11.58 -4.53 -8.65
C GLU A 62 -11.54 -5.18 -7.25
N ASP A 63 -10.40 -5.31 -6.56
CA ASP A 63 -10.38 -5.92 -5.21
C ASP A 63 -9.45 -5.23 -4.20
N VAL A 64 -9.38 -3.89 -4.22
CA VAL A 64 -8.60 -3.14 -3.21
C VAL A 64 -9.52 -2.45 -2.22
N GLU A 65 -9.39 -2.81 -0.96
CA GLU A 65 -10.03 -2.11 0.15
C GLU A 65 -9.06 -1.07 0.72
N TYR A 66 -9.39 0.21 0.54
CA TYR A 66 -8.63 1.32 1.11
C TYR A 66 -9.14 1.61 2.53
N GLY A 67 -8.32 1.36 3.53
CA GLY A 67 -8.62 1.75 4.90
C GLY A 67 -8.54 3.27 5.10
N GLU A 68 -9.14 3.73 6.20
CA GLU A 68 -9.12 5.12 6.62
C GLU A 68 -7.70 5.58 7.01
N THR A 69 -7.45 6.88 6.90
CA THR A 69 -6.22 7.49 7.43
C THR A 69 -6.45 7.83 8.89
N LEU A 70 -5.72 7.16 9.78
CA LEU A 70 -5.86 7.31 11.23
C LEU A 70 -4.70 8.14 11.80
N PRO A 71 -4.95 9.02 12.77
CA PRO A 71 -3.88 9.75 13.47
C PRO A 71 -3.15 8.84 14.47
N ASN A 72 -1.85 9.05 14.59
CA ASN A 72 -0.99 8.43 15.61
C ASN A 72 -0.82 9.34 16.82
N LYS A 73 -0.40 8.77 17.96
CA LYS A 73 -0.18 9.53 19.21
C LYS A 73 0.95 10.55 19.13
N ASP A 74 1.89 10.36 18.21
CA ASP A 74 3.05 11.22 17.98
C ASP A 74 2.76 12.38 17.00
N GLY A 75 1.53 12.50 16.50
CA GLY A 75 1.13 13.53 15.54
C GLY A 75 1.34 13.15 14.06
N THR A 76 1.83 11.95 13.77
CA THR A 76 1.89 11.39 12.41
C THR A 76 0.59 10.67 12.04
N PHE A 77 0.50 10.14 10.83
CA PHE A 77 -0.66 9.39 10.34
C PHE A 77 -0.29 7.97 9.92
N GLN A 78 -1.30 7.11 9.87
CA GLN A 78 -1.21 5.75 9.36
C GLN A 78 -2.38 5.43 8.42
N LYS A 79 -2.16 4.49 7.49
CA LYS A 79 -3.17 4.02 6.55
C LYS A 79 -2.91 2.56 6.19
N ASN A 80 -3.98 1.79 6.12
CA ASN A 80 -3.94 0.38 5.72
C ASN A 80 -4.64 0.22 4.38
N THR A 81 -4.13 -0.67 3.54
CA THR A 81 -4.81 -1.08 2.31
C THR A 81 -4.75 -2.59 2.19
N HIS A 82 -5.84 -3.22 1.76
CA HIS A 82 -5.96 -4.66 1.66
C HIS A 82 -6.25 -5.06 0.22
N GLN A 83 -5.53 -6.06 -0.31
CA GLN A 83 -5.80 -6.64 -1.63
C GLN A 83 -6.04 -8.13 -1.54
N TRP A 84 -7.15 -8.57 -2.16
CA TRP A 84 -7.59 -9.98 -2.17
C TRP A 84 -7.09 -10.77 -3.39
N SER A 85 -6.76 -10.08 -4.50
CA SER A 85 -6.40 -10.76 -5.74
C SER A 85 -5.04 -11.46 -5.66
N SER A 86 -4.94 -12.65 -6.25
CA SER A 86 -3.66 -13.32 -6.50
C SER A 86 -2.95 -12.67 -7.69
N GLY A 87 -1.73 -12.20 -7.46
CA GLY A 87 -0.97 -11.52 -8.49
C GLY A 87 0.28 -10.84 -7.97
N LYS A 88 1.21 -10.60 -8.88
CA LYS A 88 2.33 -9.70 -8.62
C LYS A 88 1.75 -8.27 -8.50
N ALA A 89 1.82 -7.66 -7.32
CA ALA A 89 1.27 -6.33 -7.06
C ALA A 89 2.31 -5.38 -6.46
N THR A 90 2.52 -4.27 -7.17
CA THR A 90 3.25 -3.08 -6.74
C THR A 90 2.31 -2.23 -5.92
N ILE A 91 2.66 -1.93 -4.68
CA ILE A 91 1.92 -0.95 -3.89
C ILE A 91 2.79 0.28 -3.79
N ASN A 92 2.29 1.36 -4.37
CA ASN A 92 2.99 2.63 -4.35
C ASN A 92 2.25 3.59 -3.42
N VAL A 93 3.01 4.18 -2.50
CA VAL A 93 2.51 5.17 -1.55
C VAL A 93 3.12 6.52 -1.91
N TRP A 94 2.29 7.44 -2.40
CA TRP A 94 2.69 8.79 -2.79
C TRP A 94 2.00 9.84 -1.93
N PHE A 95 2.67 10.96 -1.72
CA PHE A 95 2.05 12.14 -1.11
C PHE A 95 1.07 12.77 -2.09
N SER A 96 -0.09 13.18 -1.57
CA SER A 96 -0.96 14.08 -2.31
C SER A 96 -0.27 15.44 -2.35
N SER A 97 0.37 15.77 -3.48
CA SER A 97 0.61 17.17 -3.80
C SER A 97 -0.77 17.80 -3.97
N GLN A 98 -1.25 18.55 -2.99
CA GLN A 98 -2.31 19.52 -3.24
C GLN A 98 -1.76 20.54 -4.25
N LEU A 99 -1.88 20.23 -5.54
CA LEU A 99 -1.99 21.27 -6.55
C LEU A 99 -3.45 21.67 -6.55
N VAL A 100 -3.70 22.88 -6.05
CA VAL A 100 -4.81 23.70 -6.55
C VAL A 100 -4.60 23.92 -8.05
#